data_AF-A0A966D9W6-F1
#
_entry.id   AF-A0A966D9W6-F1
#
_cell.length_a   1.000
_cell.length_b   1.000
_cell.length_c   1.000
_cell.angle_alpha   90.00
_cell.angle_beta   90.00
_cell.angle_gamma   90.00
#
_symmetry.space_group_name_H-M   'P 1'
#
loop_
_entity.id
_entity.type
_entity.pdbx_description
1 polymer ?
#
loop_
_entity_poly.entity_id
_entity_poly.type
_entity_poly.pdbx_seq_one_letter_code
_entity_poly.pdbx_strand_id
1 'polypeptide(L)'
;MKESAIWMANKHRELTPEIRNKVADAMETLGFSIRTELMNIQQPPFEKVSMPADDLRNLFDRLDLHPLVCGDVKTLFMQGHSNNAVRRATELFEKLVIERSDSPGEFGINLIKKVFNEDAPIIKINKFETEDDKKEQKGFKYLGMGMMGCLRNKFSHGDADQIDFLEGFKLLCFLSYMLENVEKEQSF
;
A
#
# COMPACT_ATOMS: atom_id res chain seq x y z
N MET A 1 1.77 -29.39 3.18
CA MET A 1 1.85 -27.99 2.75
C MET A 1 1.68 -27.14 4.00
N LYS A 2 2.70 -26.35 4.35
CA LYS A 2 2.63 -25.43 5.49
C LYS A 2 1.74 -24.27 5.05
N GLU A 3 0.55 -24.18 5.63
CA GLU A 3 -0.27 -22.96 5.55
C GLU A 3 0.57 -21.84 6.17
N SER A 4 1.07 -20.95 5.32
CA SER A 4 1.61 -19.67 5.76
C SER A 4 0.51 -18.94 6.52
N ALA A 5 0.87 -18.38 7.67
CA ALA A 5 -0.04 -17.64 8.52
C ALA A 5 -0.60 -16.42 7.78
N ILE A 6 -1.70 -16.61 7.07
CA ILE A 6 -2.57 -15.54 6.62
C ILE A 6 -3.09 -14.92 7.91
N TRP A 7 -2.63 -13.71 8.23
CA TRP A 7 -3.12 -12.94 9.37
C TRP A 7 -4.60 -12.64 9.11
N MET A 8 -5.48 -13.54 9.56
CA MET A 8 -6.91 -13.38 9.47
C MET A 8 -7.38 -12.49 10.62
N ALA A 9 -7.41 -11.18 10.38
CA ALA A 9 -8.07 -10.17 11.24
C ALA A 9 -9.51 -10.57 11.64
N ASN A 10 -10.14 -11.44 10.85
CA ASN A 10 -11.52 -11.90 11.02
C ASN A 10 -11.80 -12.83 12.20
N LYS A 11 -10.79 -13.37 12.91
CA LYS A 11 -11.08 -14.34 13.99
C LYS A 11 -11.33 -13.74 15.36
N HIS A 12 -11.18 -12.41 15.56
CA HIS A 12 -11.42 -11.75 16.85
C HIS A 12 -10.92 -12.60 18.04
N ARG A 13 -9.71 -13.16 17.93
CA ARG A 13 -9.15 -13.97 19.00
C ARG A 13 -8.39 -13.03 19.90
N GLU A 14 -9.10 -12.50 20.89
CA GLU A 14 -8.46 -11.89 22.05
C GLU A 14 -7.37 -12.83 22.54
N LEU A 15 -6.22 -12.28 22.94
CA LEU A 15 -5.18 -13.06 23.60
C LEU A 15 -5.68 -13.36 25.02
N THR A 16 -6.61 -14.30 25.13
CA THR A 16 -7.28 -14.64 26.39
C THR A 16 -6.27 -15.20 27.38
N PRO A 17 -6.55 -15.11 28.69
CA PRO A 17 -5.72 -15.77 29.70
C PRO A 17 -5.48 -17.25 29.42
N GLU A 18 -6.44 -17.95 28.81
CA GLU A 18 -6.30 -19.35 28.40
C GLU A 18 -5.25 -19.54 27.30
N ILE A 19 -5.26 -18.70 26.26
CA ILE A 19 -4.24 -18.74 25.20
C ILE A 19 -2.86 -18.38 25.78
N ARG A 20 -2.79 -17.36 26.65
CA ARG A 20 -1.56 -16.94 27.33
C ARG A 20 -0.98 -18.08 28.17
N ASN A 21 -1.82 -18.79 28.93
CA ASN A 21 -1.40 -19.93 29.73
C ASN A 21 -0.88 -21.07 28.86
N LYS A 22 -1.57 -21.43 27.77
CA LYS A 22 -1.09 -22.47 26.85
C LYS A 22 0.27 -22.16 26.24
N VAL A 23 0.51 -20.90 25.87
CA VAL A 23 1.82 -20.45 25.36
C VAL A 23 2.87 -20.49 26.47
N ALA A 24 2.53 -20.04 27.68
CA ALA A 24 3.43 -20.10 28.84
C ALA A 24 3.84 -21.54 29.17
N ASP A 25 2.90 -22.48 29.22
CA ASP A 25 3.15 -23.90 29.50
C ASP A 25 4.11 -24.52 28.46
N ALA A 26 3.91 -24.19 27.18
CA ALA A 26 4.78 -24.65 26.09
C ALA A 26 6.20 -24.07 26.20
N MET A 27 6.32 -22.81 26.60
CA MET A 27 7.62 -22.14 26.75
C MET A 27 8.37 -22.59 28.01
N GLU A 28 7.66 -22.87 29.09
CA GLU A 28 8.21 -23.46 30.31
C GLU A 28 8.75 -24.87 30.06
N THR A 29 8.06 -25.66 29.22
CA THR A 29 8.54 -26.98 28.77
C THR A 29 9.87 -26.87 28.00
N LEU A 30 10.10 -25.75 27.32
CA LEU A 30 11.34 -25.44 26.62
C LEU A 30 12.40 -24.77 27.52
N GLY A 31 12.12 -24.60 28.82
CA GLY A 31 13.04 -24.01 29.80
C GLY A 31 12.96 -22.49 29.92
N PHE A 32 11.96 -21.83 29.32
CA PHE A 32 11.77 -20.38 29.40
C PHE A 32 10.67 -20.02 30.41
N SER A 33 10.99 -19.16 31.39
CA SER A 33 10.00 -18.58 32.30
C SER A 33 9.52 -17.23 31.75
N ILE A 34 8.39 -17.22 31.05
CA ILE A 34 7.81 -16.00 30.43
C ILE A 34 6.35 -15.73 30.85
N ARG A 35 5.84 -16.46 31.84
CA ARG A 35 4.42 -16.42 32.20
C ARG A 35 3.98 -15.05 32.69
N THR A 36 4.77 -14.44 33.57
CA THR A 36 4.49 -13.12 34.14
C THR A 36 4.45 -12.06 33.05
N GLU A 37 5.40 -12.11 32.12
CA GLU A 37 5.52 -11.23 30.96
C GLU A 37 4.28 -11.36 30.07
N LEU A 38 3.89 -12.59 29.70
CA LEU A 38 2.70 -12.86 28.89
C LEU A 38 1.41 -12.35 29.54
N MET A 39 1.27 -12.52 30.86
CA MET A 39 0.09 -12.05 31.59
C MET A 39 0.03 -10.53 31.68
N ASN A 40 1.18 -9.86 31.70
CA ASN A 40 1.27 -8.40 31.78
C ASN A 40 1.22 -7.70 30.42
N ILE A 41 1.14 -8.44 29.29
CA ILE A 41 0.95 -7.83 27.97
C ILE A 41 -0.37 -7.06 27.95
N GLN A 42 -0.25 -5.73 27.86
CA GLN A 42 -1.36 -4.85 27.52
C GLN A 42 -1.66 -5.02 26.03
N GLN A 43 -2.86 -5.50 25.71
CA GLN A 43 -3.31 -5.56 24.32
C GLN A 43 -3.80 -4.17 23.92
N PRO A 44 -3.34 -3.62 22.78
CA PRO A 44 -4.01 -2.45 22.24
C PRO A 44 -5.49 -2.78 22.00
N PRO A 45 -6.39 -1.80 22.10
CA PRO A 45 -7.79 -2.01 21.77
C PRO A 45 -7.88 -2.57 20.34
N PHE A 46 -8.76 -3.55 20.12
CA PHE A 46 -9.04 -4.01 18.77
C PHE A 46 -9.56 -2.83 17.95
N GLU A 47 -8.80 -2.44 16.93
CA GLU A 47 -9.35 -1.61 15.88
C GLU A 47 -10.55 -2.36 15.29
N LYS A 48 -11.74 -1.76 15.42
CA LYS A 48 -12.90 -2.25 14.69
C LYS A 48 -12.58 -2.08 13.22
N VAL A 49 -12.22 -3.19 12.58
CA VAL A 49 -12.08 -3.27 11.14
C VAL A 49 -13.49 -3.12 10.55
N SER A 50 -13.86 -1.87 10.23
CA SER A 50 -15.01 -1.61 9.38
C SER A 50 -14.67 -2.12 7.98
N MET A 51 -15.65 -2.67 7.26
CA MET A 51 -15.44 -3.04 5.87
C MET A 51 -16.05 -1.98 4.95
N PRO A 52 -15.56 -1.81 3.72
CA PRO A 52 -16.21 -0.92 2.75
C PRO A 52 -17.67 -1.32 2.51
N ALA A 53 -18.54 -0.34 2.26
CA ALA A 53 -19.93 -0.63 1.90
C ALA A 53 -20.01 -1.43 0.59
N ASP A 54 -21.06 -2.23 0.41
CA ASP A 54 -21.20 -3.12 -0.77
C ASP A 54 -21.16 -2.35 -2.10
N ASP A 55 -21.76 -1.16 -2.15
CA ASP A 55 -21.70 -0.28 -3.32
C ASP A 55 -20.27 0.07 -3.72
N LEU A 56 -19.40 0.32 -2.74
CA LEU A 56 -18.00 0.65 -2.99
C LEU A 56 -17.19 -0.57 -3.43
N ARG A 57 -17.51 -1.75 -2.90
CA ARG A 57 -16.91 -3.02 -3.36
C ARG A 57 -17.29 -3.31 -4.81
N ASN A 58 -18.57 -3.17 -5.12
CA ASN A 58 -19.10 -3.32 -6.48
C ASN A 58 -18.48 -2.28 -7.43
N LEU A 59 -18.29 -1.03 -6.98
CA LEU A 59 -17.63 0.00 -7.80
C LEU A 59 -16.17 -0.36 -8.06
N PHE A 60 -15.44 -0.84 -7.04
CA PHE A 60 -14.06 -1.29 -7.21
C PHE A 60 -13.96 -2.40 -8.26
N ASP A 61 -14.83 -3.41 -8.19
CA ASP A 61 -14.82 -4.54 -9.11
C ASP A 61 -15.22 -4.17 -10.55
N ARG A 62 -16.01 -3.11 -10.70
CA ARG A 62 -16.47 -2.63 -12.01
C ARG A 62 -15.51 -1.67 -12.68
N LEU A 63 -14.66 -0.98 -11.92
CA LEU A 63 -13.61 -0.15 -12.50
C LEU A 63 -12.48 -1.07 -12.98
N ASP A 64 -12.03 -0.84 -14.20
CA ASP A 64 -10.88 -1.52 -14.78
C ASP A 64 -9.58 -0.92 -14.22
N LEU A 65 -9.36 -1.14 -12.91
CA LEU A 65 -8.18 -0.68 -12.22
C LEU A 65 -6.96 -1.53 -12.60
N HIS A 66 -5.79 -0.88 -12.60
CA HIS A 66 -4.50 -1.46 -12.92
C HIS A 66 -4.29 -2.81 -12.19
N PRO A 67 -3.76 -3.86 -12.85
CA PRO A 67 -3.63 -5.19 -12.28
C PRO A 67 -2.92 -5.25 -10.91
N LEU A 68 -1.90 -4.41 -10.70
CA LEU A 68 -1.19 -4.29 -9.41
C LEU A 68 -2.10 -3.82 -8.25
N VAL A 69 -3.15 -3.03 -8.53
CA VAL A 69 -4.15 -2.59 -7.55
C VAL A 69 -5.18 -3.70 -7.28
N CYS A 70 -5.43 -4.57 -8.26
CA CYS A 70 -6.39 -5.67 -8.15
C CYS A 70 -5.88 -6.90 -7.36
N GLY A 71 -4.59 -6.95 -7.01
CA GLY A 71 -3.98 -8.02 -6.21
C GLY A 71 -4.05 -7.81 -4.69
N ASP A 72 -2.89 -7.74 -4.03
CA ASP A 72 -2.77 -7.56 -2.57
C ASP A 72 -3.53 -6.32 -2.06
N VAL A 73 -3.49 -5.24 -2.84
CA VAL A 73 -4.12 -3.95 -2.51
C VAL A 73 -5.63 -4.09 -2.36
N LYS A 74 -6.30 -4.76 -3.31
CA LYS A 74 -7.72 -5.09 -3.23
C LYS A 74 -8.02 -5.90 -1.98
N THR A 75 -7.21 -6.92 -1.69
CA THR A 75 -7.40 -7.76 -0.51
C THR A 75 -7.38 -6.92 0.78
N LEU A 76 -6.38 -6.06 0.94
CA LEU A 76 -6.28 -5.14 2.09
C LEU A 76 -7.49 -4.22 2.19
N PHE A 77 -7.91 -3.63 1.06
CA PHE A 77 -9.04 -2.70 1.04
C PHE A 77 -10.36 -3.38 1.41
N MET A 78 -10.63 -4.56 0.84
CA MET A 78 -11.85 -5.34 1.11
C MET A 78 -11.90 -5.87 2.54
N GLN A 79 -10.72 -6.09 3.14
CA GLN A 79 -10.56 -6.47 4.54
C GLN A 79 -10.61 -5.27 5.48
N GLY A 80 -10.96 -4.07 5.01
CA GLY A 80 -11.14 -2.92 5.89
C GLY A 80 -9.85 -2.20 6.30
N HIS A 81 -8.74 -2.47 5.60
CA HIS A 81 -7.44 -1.83 5.85
C HIS A 81 -7.15 -0.75 4.80
N SER A 82 -7.90 0.34 4.84
CA SER A 82 -7.87 1.43 3.84
C SER A 82 -6.47 2.07 3.73
N ASN A 83 -5.88 2.45 4.87
CA ASN A 83 -4.54 3.05 4.91
C ASN A 83 -3.47 2.11 4.33
N ASN A 84 -3.51 0.84 4.72
CA ASN A 84 -2.55 -0.16 4.26
C ASN A 84 -2.70 -0.44 2.76
N ALA A 85 -3.93 -0.46 2.23
CA ALA A 85 -4.17 -0.61 0.81
C ALA A 85 -3.53 0.53 -0.01
N VAL A 86 -3.75 1.79 0.40
CA VAL A 86 -3.17 2.96 -0.28
C VAL A 86 -1.64 2.97 -0.16
N ARG A 87 -1.10 2.66 1.01
CA ARG A 87 0.35 2.52 1.23
C ARG A 87 0.94 1.46 0.30
N ARG A 88 0.34 0.27 0.27
CA ARG A 88 0.80 -0.85 -0.55
C ARG A 88 0.77 -0.49 -2.05
N ALA A 89 -0.27 0.19 -2.51
CA ALA A 89 -0.35 0.67 -3.89
C ALA A 89 0.74 1.72 -4.21
N THR A 90 1.06 2.61 -3.27
CA THR A 90 2.16 3.58 -3.41
C THR A 90 3.53 2.89 -3.48
N GLU A 91 3.76 1.86 -2.66
CA GLU A 91 4.97 1.04 -2.70
C GLU A 91 5.10 0.27 -4.02
N LEU A 92 3.99 -0.25 -4.57
CA LEU A 92 3.97 -0.92 -5.86
C LEU A 92 4.27 0.05 -7.01
N PHE A 93 3.74 1.28 -6.97
CA PHE A 93 4.08 2.33 -7.93
C PHE A 93 5.58 2.65 -7.89
N GLU A 94 6.13 2.92 -6.70
CA GLU A 94 7.57 3.20 -6.57
C GLU A 94 8.43 2.05 -7.09
N LYS A 95 8.06 0.80 -6.74
CA LYS A 95 8.74 -0.39 -7.22
C LYS A 95 8.73 -0.48 -8.76
N LEU A 96 7.56 -0.29 -9.38
CA LEU A 96 7.45 -0.32 -10.84
C LEU A 96 8.33 0.76 -11.49
N VAL A 97 8.34 1.98 -10.94
CA VAL A 97 9.19 3.07 -11.45
C VAL A 97 10.66 2.71 -11.33
N ILE A 98 11.12 2.13 -10.21
CA ILE A 98 12.51 1.67 -10.05
C ILE A 98 12.87 0.63 -11.11
N GLU A 99 12.00 -0.38 -11.28
CA GLU A 99 12.22 -1.47 -12.24
C GLU A 99 12.27 -0.97 -13.69
N ARG A 100 11.40 -0.03 -14.07
CA ARG A 100 11.36 0.52 -15.43
C ARG A 100 12.48 1.50 -15.73
N SER A 101 12.95 2.24 -14.73
CA SER A 101 14.01 3.24 -14.89
C SER A 101 15.43 2.73 -14.62
N ASP A 102 15.59 1.43 -14.30
CA ASP A 102 16.84 0.80 -13.86
C ASP A 102 17.63 1.70 -12.88
N SER A 103 16.91 2.25 -11.90
CA SER A 103 17.46 3.21 -10.93
C SER A 103 17.44 2.64 -9.49
N PRO A 104 18.13 1.51 -9.23
CA PRO A 104 18.21 0.97 -7.90
C PRO A 104 18.93 1.96 -6.96
N GLY A 105 18.35 2.17 -5.77
CA GLY A 105 18.91 3.07 -4.75
C GLY A 105 18.33 4.49 -4.72
N GLU A 106 17.51 4.85 -5.72
CA GLU A 106 16.72 6.09 -5.71
C GLU A 106 15.31 5.82 -5.17
N PHE A 107 14.79 6.72 -4.33
CA PHE A 107 13.47 6.53 -3.71
C PHE A 107 12.70 7.85 -3.58
N GLY A 108 11.39 7.72 -3.42
CA GLY A 108 10.46 8.77 -3.05
C GLY A 108 10.45 9.91 -4.06
N ILE A 109 10.40 11.13 -3.55
CA ILE A 109 10.35 12.35 -4.37
C ILE A 109 11.56 12.43 -5.32
N ASN A 110 12.75 12.03 -4.86
CA ASN A 110 13.98 12.13 -5.66
C ASN A 110 13.95 11.19 -6.87
N LEU A 111 13.47 9.96 -6.68
CA LEU A 111 13.24 9.01 -7.78
C LEU A 111 12.31 9.62 -8.83
N ILE A 112 11.13 10.09 -8.42
CA ILE A 112 10.15 10.63 -9.37
C ILE A 112 10.70 11.86 -10.10
N LYS A 113 11.37 12.75 -9.37
CA LYS A 113 11.99 13.96 -9.94
C LYS A 113 13.02 13.63 -11.02
N LYS A 114 13.83 12.60 -10.80
CA LYS A 114 14.86 12.13 -11.73
C LYS A 114 14.23 11.44 -12.94
N VAL A 115 13.35 10.47 -12.69
CA VAL A 115 12.84 9.57 -13.73
C VAL A 115 11.91 10.28 -14.71
N PHE A 116 11.05 11.16 -14.23
CA PHE A 116 10.08 11.88 -15.07
C PHE A 116 10.51 13.30 -15.43
N ASN A 117 11.82 13.59 -15.38
CA ASN A 117 12.36 14.90 -15.73
C ASN A 117 12.00 15.28 -17.18
N GLU A 118 11.46 16.47 -17.41
CA GLU A 118 11.01 16.98 -18.71
C GLU A 118 12.12 17.49 -19.63
N ASP A 119 13.35 17.60 -19.12
CA ASP A 119 14.53 17.95 -19.91
C ASP A 119 15.28 16.68 -20.35
N ALA A 120 15.23 15.62 -19.53
CA ALA A 120 15.85 14.34 -19.78
C ALA A 120 15.08 13.18 -19.11
N PRO A 121 13.91 12.78 -19.65
CA PRO A 121 13.10 11.73 -19.03
C PRO A 121 13.75 10.37 -19.22
N ILE A 122 13.80 9.59 -18.15
CA ILE A 122 14.12 8.16 -18.23
C ILE A 122 12.86 7.40 -18.67
N ILE A 123 11.72 7.70 -18.02
CA ILE A 123 10.41 7.18 -18.41
C ILE A 123 9.59 8.29 -19.04
N LYS A 124 9.08 8.02 -20.25
CA LYS A 124 8.16 8.90 -20.96
C LYS A 124 6.72 8.41 -20.81
N ILE A 125 5.82 9.30 -20.45
CA ILE A 125 4.37 8.97 -20.33
C ILE A 125 3.58 9.25 -21.62
N ASN A 126 4.23 9.88 -22.60
CA ASN A 126 3.69 10.23 -23.91
C ASN A 126 4.81 10.19 -24.97
N LYS A 127 4.52 10.61 -26.19
CA LYS A 127 5.49 10.56 -27.31
C LYS A 127 6.70 11.47 -27.12
N PHE A 128 6.54 12.54 -26.33
CA PHE A 128 7.60 13.49 -26.03
C PHE A 128 8.16 14.22 -27.28
N GLU A 129 7.29 14.54 -28.23
CA GLU A 129 7.63 15.17 -29.52
C GLU A 129 7.35 16.68 -29.52
N THR A 130 6.34 17.12 -28.78
CA THR A 130 5.86 18.50 -28.76
C THR A 130 6.15 19.21 -27.44
N GLU A 131 6.05 20.54 -27.43
CA GLU A 131 6.14 21.32 -26.19
C GLU A 131 4.99 21.02 -25.21
N ASP A 132 3.83 20.62 -25.71
CA ASP A 132 2.71 20.22 -24.85
C ASP A 132 2.96 18.84 -24.23
N ASP A 133 3.59 17.91 -24.95
CA ASP A 133 4.02 16.62 -24.38
C ASP A 133 5.00 16.81 -23.21
N LYS A 134 5.96 17.75 -23.36
CA LYS A 134 6.91 18.08 -22.28
C LYS A 134 6.20 18.70 -21.06
N LYS A 135 5.20 19.56 -21.28
CA LYS A 135 4.39 20.13 -20.18
C LYS A 135 3.58 19.05 -19.47
N GLU A 136 2.99 18.13 -20.21
CA GLU A 136 2.24 17.00 -19.64
C GLU A 136 3.16 16.10 -18.82
N GLN A 137 4.34 15.73 -19.36
CA GLN A 137 5.38 14.99 -18.64
C GLN A 137 5.75 15.69 -17.33
N LYS A 138 5.99 17.01 -17.39
CA LYS A 138 6.30 17.83 -16.21
C LYS A 138 5.15 17.84 -15.19
N GLY A 139 3.91 17.91 -15.66
CA GLY A 139 2.71 17.82 -14.81
C GLY A 139 2.62 16.47 -14.11
N PHE A 140 2.83 15.38 -14.84
CA PHE A 140 2.84 14.02 -14.28
C PHE A 140 3.94 13.84 -13.23
N LYS A 141 5.14 14.36 -13.49
CA LYS A 141 6.22 14.42 -12.49
C LYS A 141 5.76 15.10 -11.21
N TYR A 142 5.08 16.25 -11.29
CA TYR A 142 4.58 16.95 -10.10
C TYR A 142 3.52 16.17 -9.35
N LEU A 143 2.59 15.51 -10.06
CA LEU A 143 1.61 14.62 -9.45
C LEU A 143 2.29 13.48 -8.69
N GLY A 144 3.25 12.80 -9.32
CA GLY A 144 4.01 11.73 -8.69
C GLY A 144 4.81 12.19 -7.48
N MET A 145 5.49 13.35 -7.57
CA MET A 145 6.24 13.91 -6.44
C MET A 145 5.31 14.26 -5.27
N GLY A 146 4.18 14.91 -5.54
CA GLY A 146 3.18 15.24 -4.52
C GLY A 146 2.58 13.98 -3.89
N MET A 147 2.30 12.96 -4.69
CA MET A 147 1.82 11.66 -4.22
C MET A 147 2.82 10.99 -3.28
N MET A 148 4.10 10.92 -3.66
CA MET A 148 5.14 10.34 -2.83
C MET A 148 5.38 11.15 -1.55
N GLY A 149 5.28 12.48 -1.60
CA GLY A 149 5.43 13.33 -0.43
C GLY A 149 4.25 13.27 0.54
N CYS A 150 3.03 13.16 0.03
CA CYS A 150 1.80 13.19 0.82
C CYS A 150 1.41 11.80 1.34
N LEU A 151 1.29 10.82 0.45
CA LEU A 151 0.70 9.52 0.78
C LEU A 151 1.69 8.60 1.49
N ARG A 152 2.90 8.48 0.95
CA ARG A 152 3.93 7.60 1.53
C ARG A 152 4.21 8.00 2.97
N ASN A 153 4.38 9.29 3.25
CA ASN A 153 4.67 9.77 4.59
C ASN A 153 3.47 9.62 5.53
N LYS A 154 2.26 9.99 5.09
CA LYS A 154 1.03 9.91 5.91
C LYS A 154 0.74 8.48 6.39
N PHE A 155 0.94 7.47 5.55
CA PHE A 155 0.60 6.08 5.89
C PHE A 155 1.81 5.22 6.34
N SER A 156 3.03 5.78 6.33
CA SER A 156 4.22 5.05 6.80
C SER A 156 4.39 5.09 8.32
N HIS A 157 3.96 6.18 8.95
CA HIS A 157 3.94 6.31 10.41
C HIS A 157 2.64 5.69 10.92
N GLY A 158 2.73 4.57 11.64
CA GLY A 158 1.60 3.71 12.02
C GLY A 158 0.57 4.32 12.98
N ASP A 159 0.66 5.63 13.24
CA ASP A 159 -0.20 6.36 14.19
C ASP A 159 -1.29 7.18 13.46
N ALA A 160 -1.37 7.10 12.14
CA ALA A 160 -2.38 7.81 11.37
C ALA A 160 -3.74 7.09 11.47
N ASP A 161 -4.78 7.85 11.85
CA ASP A 161 -6.16 7.36 11.82
C ASP A 161 -6.52 6.76 10.47
N GLN A 162 -7.32 5.70 10.49
CA GLN A 162 -7.83 5.11 9.25
C GLN A 162 -8.67 6.14 8.48
N ILE A 163 -8.30 6.38 7.23
CA ILE A 163 -9.11 7.19 6.32
C ILE A 163 -10.40 6.48 5.97
N ASP A 164 -11.43 7.26 5.64
CA ASP A 164 -12.69 6.72 5.14
C ASP A 164 -12.48 5.87 3.87
N PHE A 165 -13.31 4.85 3.68
CA PHE A 165 -13.18 3.95 2.54
C PHE A 165 -13.36 4.65 1.20
N LEU A 166 -14.23 5.66 1.10
CA LEU A 166 -14.39 6.42 -0.14
C LEU A 166 -13.15 7.25 -0.44
N GLU A 167 -12.50 7.83 0.58
CA GLU A 167 -11.21 8.51 0.41
C GLU A 167 -10.13 7.54 -0.04
N GLY A 168 -10.00 6.39 0.62
CA GLY A 168 -9.07 5.35 0.22
C GLY A 168 -9.30 4.88 -1.21
N PHE A 169 -10.55 4.63 -1.59
CA PHE A 169 -10.91 4.24 -2.95
C PHE A 169 -10.51 5.28 -4.00
N LYS A 170 -10.74 6.57 -3.74
CA LYS A 170 -10.31 7.67 -4.64
C LYS A 170 -8.79 7.68 -4.83
N LEU A 171 -8.04 7.46 -3.75
CA LEU A 171 -6.58 7.39 -3.81
C LEU A 171 -6.11 6.16 -4.59
N LEU A 172 -6.78 5.02 -4.45
CA LEU A 172 -6.49 3.81 -5.24
C LEU A 172 -6.78 4.01 -6.74
N CYS A 173 -7.87 4.71 -7.09
CA CYS A 173 -8.15 5.09 -8.48
C CYS A 173 -7.06 6.01 -9.04
N PHE A 174 -6.60 6.99 -8.26
CA PHE A 174 -5.50 7.85 -8.66
C PHE A 174 -4.19 7.07 -8.85
N LEU A 175 -3.84 6.18 -7.92
CA LEU A 175 -2.65 5.31 -8.03
C LEU A 175 -2.73 4.36 -9.23
N SER A 176 -3.92 3.83 -9.54
CA SER A 176 -4.17 3.05 -10.76
C SER A 176 -3.81 3.84 -12.00
N TYR A 177 -4.36 5.05 -12.13
CA TYR A 177 -4.06 5.94 -13.24
C TYR A 177 -2.56 6.24 -13.35
N MET A 178 -1.88 6.49 -12.23
CA MET A 178 -0.43 6.72 -12.23
C MET A 178 0.33 5.49 -12.74
N LEU A 179 -0.02 4.28 -12.27
CA LEU A 179 0.59 3.01 -12.72
C LEU A 179 0.42 2.78 -14.22
N GLU A 180 -0.80 2.95 -14.74
CA GLU A 180 -1.10 2.79 -16.16
C GLU A 180 -0.22 3.67 -17.04
N ASN A 181 0.03 4.92 -16.63
CA ASN A 181 0.87 5.84 -17.41
C ASN A 181 2.36 5.50 -17.36
N VAL A 182 2.84 4.82 -16.32
CA VAL A 182 4.21 4.29 -16.29
C VAL A 182 4.37 3.11 -17.24
N GLU A 183 3.34 2.25 -17.38
CA GLU A 183 3.42 1.08 -18.26
C GLU A 183 3.25 1.42 -19.75
N LYS A 184 2.52 2.49 -20.09
CA LYS A 184 2.30 2.97 -21.46
C LYS A 184 3.59 3.29 -22.23
N GLU A 185 4.72 3.45 -21.54
CA GLU A 185 6.06 3.68 -22.11
C GLU A 185 6.42 2.73 -23.28
N GLN A 186 5.80 1.55 -23.37
CA GLN A 186 6.09 0.56 -24.42
C GLN A 186 5.20 0.63 -25.67
N SER A 187 4.25 1.57 -25.76
CA SER A 187 3.23 1.59 -26.83
C SER A 187 3.29 2.78 -27.78
N PHE A 188 4.34 3.60 -27.71
CA PHE A 188 4.50 4.82 -28.52
C PHE A 188 5.62 4.71 -29.55
#